data_AF-A0A6I3BBC6-F1
#
_entry.id   AF-A0A6I3BBC6-F1
#
_cell.length_a   1.000
_cell.length_b   1.000
_cell.length_c   1.000
_cell.angle_alpha   90.00
_cell.angle_beta   90.00
_cell.angle_gamma   90.00
#
_symmetry.space_group_name_H-M   'P 1'
#
loop_
_entity.id
_entity.type
_entity.pdbx_description
1 polymer ?
#
loop_
_entity_poly.entity_id
_entity_poly.type
_entity_poly.pdbx_seq_one_letter_code
_entity_poly.pdbx_strand_id
1 'polypeptide(L)'
;MNMLQENNWLLSLGTFLPMVGVVLMMLMPKAQDQSVKLVALVTSIATLAVGIYTAFKFDFNQAEKMQFVANEKWISVIKSSYFIGVDGISLPLYLLSMVITLLVVIYSLDHVPSPGKPKAFFSLLLVLQTGMAGTFIAQDLILFFVFFELVLLPMFFMIGVWGGEQRQYASIKFFLYTMFGSALMLIAFLALFFKTG
;
A
#
# COMPACT_ATOMS: atom_id res chain seq x y z
N MET A 1 13.93 -16.71 22.60
CA MET A 1 13.20 -17.03 21.35
C MET A 1 12.72 -15.73 20.74
N ASN A 2 13.59 -15.07 19.96
CA ASN A 2 13.37 -13.74 19.37
C ASN A 2 12.54 -13.84 18.08
N MET A 3 11.37 -14.48 18.14
CA MET A 3 10.47 -14.58 16.98
C MET A 3 10.01 -13.18 16.49
N LEU A 4 10.08 -12.17 17.37
CA LEU A 4 9.75 -10.77 17.08
C LEU A 4 10.74 -10.07 16.13
N GLN A 5 11.98 -10.57 16.00
CA GLN A 5 13.04 -9.94 15.20
C GLN A 5 13.55 -10.79 14.02
N GLU A 6 13.36 -12.12 14.04
CA GLU A 6 13.93 -13.01 13.01
C GLU A 6 13.31 -12.83 11.61
N ASN A 7 12.13 -12.22 11.50
CA ASN A 7 11.39 -12.04 10.24
C ASN A 7 11.11 -10.56 9.90
N ASN A 8 12.04 -9.66 10.22
CA ASN A 8 11.92 -8.22 9.98
C ASN A 8 11.68 -7.84 8.49
N TRP A 9 12.06 -8.71 7.55
CA TRP A 9 11.89 -8.49 6.11
C TRP A 9 10.48 -8.83 5.59
N LEU A 10 9.68 -9.58 6.34
CA LEU A 10 8.44 -10.18 5.84
C LEU A 10 7.39 -9.12 5.48
N LEU A 11 7.26 -8.08 6.32
CA LEU A 11 6.36 -6.95 6.07
C LEU A 11 6.83 -6.11 4.88
N SER A 12 8.14 -5.88 4.76
CA SER A 12 8.71 -5.19 3.59
C SER A 12 8.44 -5.96 2.31
N LEU A 13 8.62 -7.29 2.33
CA LEU A 13 8.30 -8.13 1.17
C LEU A 13 6.82 -8.00 0.82
N GLY A 14 5.90 -8.23 1.76
CA GLY A 14 4.46 -8.17 1.46
C GLY A 14 4.00 -6.78 1.00
N THR A 15 4.63 -5.71 1.48
CA THR A 15 4.29 -4.33 1.10
C THR A 15 4.79 -3.96 -0.30
N PHE A 16 6.03 -4.36 -0.64
CA PHE A 16 6.67 -3.96 -1.89
C PHE A 16 6.63 -5.00 -3.01
N LEU A 17 6.21 -6.23 -2.76
CA LEU A 17 6.01 -7.26 -3.80
C LEU A 17 5.07 -6.79 -4.94
N PRO A 18 3.96 -6.05 -4.69
CA PRO A 18 3.17 -5.44 -5.75
C PRO A 18 3.97 -4.57 -6.72
N MET A 19 5.00 -3.86 -6.25
CA MET A 19 5.84 -3.00 -7.08
C MET A 19 6.67 -3.80 -8.10
N VAL A 20 7.04 -5.04 -7.78
CA VAL A 20 7.67 -5.93 -8.76
C VAL A 20 6.72 -6.18 -9.94
N GLY A 21 5.44 -6.45 -9.66
CA GLY A 21 4.41 -6.58 -10.69
C GLY A 21 4.23 -5.31 -11.51
N VAL A 22 4.27 -4.13 -10.89
CA VAL A 22 4.24 -2.83 -11.58
C VAL A 22 5.40 -2.70 -12.56
N VAL A 23 6.64 -2.97 -12.11
CA VAL A 23 7.83 -2.89 -12.96
C VAL A 23 7.73 -3.86 -14.13
N LEU A 24 7.32 -5.11 -13.88
CA LEU A 24 7.12 -6.11 -14.93
C LEU A 24 6.08 -5.65 -15.97
N MET A 25 4.92 -5.15 -15.53
CA MET A 25 3.90 -4.61 -16.43
C MET A 25 4.38 -3.38 -17.21
N MET A 26 5.21 -2.51 -16.60
CA MET A 26 5.78 -1.33 -17.26
C MET A 26 6.71 -1.70 -18.42
N LEU A 27 7.46 -2.79 -18.30
CA LEU A 27 8.35 -3.29 -19.35
C LEU A 27 7.59 -3.99 -20.51
N MET A 28 6.34 -4.40 -20.29
CA MET A 28 5.54 -5.07 -21.32
C MET A 28 4.98 -4.12 -22.40
N PRO A 29 4.89 -4.55 -23.67
CA PRO A 29 4.20 -3.80 -24.71
C PRO A 29 2.71 -3.58 -24.38
N LYS A 30 2.15 -2.44 -24.82
CA LYS A 30 0.73 -2.11 -24.61
C LYS A 30 -0.26 -3.09 -25.26
N ALA A 31 0.19 -3.87 -26.25
CA ALA A 31 -0.65 -4.84 -26.96
C ALA A 31 -0.85 -6.17 -26.21
N GLN A 32 -0.15 -6.40 -25.09
CA GLN A 32 -0.18 -7.68 -24.36
C GLN A 32 -1.10 -7.64 -23.14
N ASP A 33 -2.38 -7.34 -23.36
CA ASP A 33 -3.38 -7.17 -22.28
C ASP A 33 -3.54 -8.42 -21.41
N GLN A 34 -3.48 -9.62 -22.01
CA GLN A 34 -3.58 -10.88 -21.27
C GLN A 34 -2.38 -11.09 -20.34
N SER A 35 -1.17 -10.78 -20.81
CA SER A 35 0.05 -10.95 -20.03
C SER A 35 0.11 -9.95 -18.87
N VAL A 36 -0.36 -8.72 -19.08
CA VAL A 36 -0.54 -7.71 -18.01
C VAL A 36 -1.51 -8.21 -16.93
N LYS A 37 -2.68 -8.73 -17.33
CA LYS A 37 -3.68 -9.30 -16.41
C LYS A 37 -3.10 -10.47 -15.60
N LEU A 38 -2.35 -11.36 -16.25
CA LEU A 38 -1.70 -12.49 -15.59
C LEU A 38 -0.67 -12.01 -14.56
N VAL A 39 0.18 -11.03 -14.91
CA VAL A 39 1.17 -10.46 -13.99
C VAL A 39 0.47 -9.84 -12.77
N ALA A 40 -0.61 -9.07 -12.97
CA ALA A 40 -1.39 -8.49 -11.88
C ALA A 40 -1.99 -9.56 -10.96
N LEU A 41 -2.55 -10.63 -11.53
CA LEU A 41 -3.12 -11.75 -10.78
C LEU A 41 -2.05 -12.50 -9.98
N VAL A 42 -0.96 -12.93 -10.62
CA VAL A 42 0.12 -13.66 -9.96
C VAL A 42 0.73 -12.82 -8.85
N THR A 43 0.96 -11.53 -9.08
CA THR A 43 1.56 -10.63 -8.09
C THR A 43 0.62 -10.41 -6.90
N SER A 44 -0.69 -10.23 -7.14
CA SER A 44 -1.67 -10.06 -6.05
C SER A 44 -1.86 -11.34 -5.23
N ILE A 45 -1.88 -12.52 -5.86
CA ILE A 45 -1.90 -13.82 -5.17
C ILE A 45 -0.63 -13.99 -4.33
N ALA A 46 0.54 -13.73 -4.90
CA ALA A 46 1.81 -13.84 -4.19
C ALA A 46 1.86 -12.87 -2.99
N THR A 47 1.35 -11.65 -3.15
CA THR A 47 1.26 -10.66 -2.07
C THR A 47 0.37 -11.18 -0.94
N LEU A 48 -0.82 -11.68 -1.27
CA LEU A 48 -1.74 -12.26 -0.28
C LEU A 48 -1.13 -13.50 0.39
N ALA A 49 -0.39 -14.33 -0.34
CA ALA A 49 0.29 -15.50 0.22
C ALA A 49 1.32 -15.08 1.30
N VAL A 50 2.08 -14.00 1.07
CA VAL A 50 2.98 -13.42 2.08
C VAL A 50 2.18 -12.90 3.29
N GLY A 51 1.04 -12.24 3.06
CA GLY A 51 0.13 -11.81 4.12
C GLY A 51 -0.38 -12.97 4.97
N ILE A 52 -0.92 -14.01 4.33
CA ILE A 52 -1.42 -15.22 5.01
C ILE A 52 -0.30 -15.90 5.80
N TYR A 53 0.91 -16.00 5.22
CA TYR A 53 2.06 -16.53 5.94
C TYR A 53 2.43 -15.67 7.17
N THR A 54 2.36 -14.35 7.04
CA THR A 54 2.54 -13.42 8.17
C THR A 54 1.51 -13.69 9.27
N ALA A 55 0.25 -13.89 8.91
CA ALA A 55 -0.82 -14.21 9.86
C ALA A 55 -0.61 -15.54 10.58
N PHE A 56 -0.15 -16.58 9.88
CA PHE A 56 0.17 -17.87 10.49
C PHE A 56 1.37 -17.82 11.43
N LYS A 57 2.32 -16.90 11.19
CA LYS A 57 3.50 -16.70 12.02
C LYS A 57 3.28 -15.71 13.17
N PHE A 58 2.19 -14.98 13.18
CA PHE A 58 1.86 -14.01 14.21
C PHE A 58 1.52 -14.71 15.53
N ASP A 59 2.10 -14.25 16.64
CA ASP A 59 1.80 -14.75 17.98
C ASP A 59 0.58 -14.03 18.54
N PHE A 60 -0.59 -14.66 18.43
CA PHE A 60 -1.86 -14.10 18.92
C PHE A 60 -1.93 -13.96 20.45
N ASN A 61 -1.05 -14.62 21.22
CA ASN A 61 -1.00 -14.44 22.67
C ASN A 61 -0.28 -13.15 23.10
N GLN A 62 0.44 -12.51 22.17
CA GLN A 62 1.15 -11.25 22.37
C GLN A 62 0.72 -10.22 21.33
N ALA A 63 -0.58 -10.19 21.03
CA ALA A 63 -1.16 -9.33 20.00
C ALA A 63 -1.05 -7.83 20.34
N GLU A 64 -0.84 -7.49 21.61
CA GLU A 64 -0.60 -6.14 22.11
C GLU A 64 0.82 -5.62 21.83
N LYS A 65 1.74 -6.50 21.41
CA LYS A 65 3.12 -6.14 21.08
C LYS A 65 3.31 -6.07 19.57
N MET A 66 4.16 -5.13 19.15
CA MET A 66 4.61 -5.05 17.76
C MET A 66 5.44 -6.28 17.40
N GLN A 67 5.08 -6.94 16.30
CA GLN A 67 5.77 -8.10 15.74
C GLN A 67 6.32 -7.80 14.34
N PHE A 68 7.25 -8.64 13.86
CA PHE A 68 7.90 -8.49 12.55
C PHE A 68 8.55 -7.11 12.35
N VAL A 69 9.19 -6.60 13.42
CA VAL A 69 9.68 -5.22 13.46
C VAL A 69 10.95 -5.06 12.66
N ALA A 70 10.96 -4.07 11.75
CA ALA A 70 12.18 -3.51 11.19
C ALA A 70 12.28 -2.03 11.58
N ASN A 71 13.44 -1.59 12.04
CA ASN A 71 13.67 -0.22 12.47
C ASN A 71 15.07 0.24 12.03
N GLU A 72 15.12 0.88 10.89
CA GLU A 72 16.37 1.39 10.29
C GLU A 72 16.27 2.89 10.05
N LYS A 73 17.36 3.64 10.26
CA LYS A 73 17.35 5.09 10.00
C LYS A 73 17.25 5.36 8.50
N TRP A 74 16.30 6.20 8.07
CA TRP A 74 16.10 6.52 6.64
C TRP A 74 16.42 7.99 6.30
N ILE A 75 15.97 8.96 7.11
CA ILE A 75 16.20 10.40 6.89
C ILE A 75 16.62 10.99 8.23
N SER A 76 17.94 11.10 8.38
CA SER A 76 18.56 11.56 9.63
C SER A 76 18.23 13.02 9.96
N VAL A 77 17.99 13.88 8.96
CA VAL A 77 17.74 15.33 9.15
C VAL A 77 16.47 15.60 9.96
N ILE A 78 15.44 14.77 9.79
CA ILE A 78 14.16 14.88 10.50
C ILE A 78 13.96 13.73 11.50
N LYS A 79 15.05 13.01 11.83
CA LYS A 79 15.07 11.79 12.67
C LYS A 79 14.01 10.73 12.31
N SER A 80 13.60 10.66 11.05
CA SER A 80 12.63 9.67 10.60
C SER A 80 13.31 8.32 10.35
N SER A 81 12.66 7.26 10.77
CA SER A 81 13.13 5.87 10.60
C SER A 81 12.17 5.08 9.73
N TYR A 82 12.71 4.13 8.97
CA TYR A 82 11.95 3.04 8.40
C TYR A 82 11.56 2.09 9.54
N PHE A 83 10.60 2.53 10.36
CA PHE A 83 10.06 1.78 11.47
C PHE A 83 8.71 1.19 11.05
N ILE A 84 8.72 -0.11 10.82
CA ILE A 84 7.53 -0.90 10.51
C ILE A 84 7.32 -2.00 11.54
N GLY A 85 6.08 -2.40 11.71
CA GLY A 85 5.68 -3.53 12.55
C GLY A 85 4.19 -3.75 12.43
N VAL A 86 3.72 -4.90 12.93
CA VAL A 86 2.29 -5.22 12.95
C VAL A 86 1.87 -5.71 14.33
N ASP A 87 0.71 -5.26 14.79
CA ASP A 87 0.03 -5.69 16.03
C ASP A 87 -1.33 -6.34 15.71
N GLY A 88 -2.11 -6.67 16.74
CA GLY A 88 -3.43 -7.30 16.58
C GLY A 88 -4.47 -6.45 15.84
N ILE A 89 -4.30 -5.12 15.78
CA ILE A 89 -5.21 -4.21 15.06
C ILE A 89 -4.76 -4.02 13.61
N SER A 90 -3.46 -3.87 13.41
CA SER A 90 -2.84 -3.62 12.12
C SER A 90 -2.88 -4.85 11.22
N LEU A 91 -2.74 -6.05 11.78
CA LEU A 91 -2.70 -7.31 11.02
C LEU A 91 -3.98 -7.55 10.19
N PRO A 92 -5.21 -7.44 10.75
CA PRO A 92 -6.44 -7.54 9.97
C PRO A 92 -6.52 -6.53 8.84
N LEU A 93 -6.10 -5.28 9.07
CA LEU A 93 -6.19 -4.20 8.08
C LEU A 93 -5.17 -4.38 6.95
N TYR A 94 -3.96 -4.82 7.29
CA TYR A 94 -2.93 -5.21 6.34
C TYR A 94 -3.41 -6.35 5.44
N LEU A 95 -3.96 -7.42 6.01
CA LEU A 95 -4.53 -8.55 5.25
C LEU A 95 -5.73 -8.13 4.41
N LEU A 96 -6.62 -7.31 4.97
CA LEU A 96 -7.81 -6.84 4.28
C LEU A 96 -7.44 -6.10 3.00
N SER A 97 -6.41 -5.24 3.04
CA SER A 97 -5.92 -4.55 1.84
C SER A 97 -5.55 -5.55 0.73
N MET A 98 -4.83 -6.62 1.07
CA MET A 98 -4.41 -7.68 0.15
C MET A 98 -5.58 -8.47 -0.42
N VAL A 99 -6.53 -8.85 0.43
CA VAL A 99 -7.72 -9.59 0.01
C VAL A 99 -8.56 -8.75 -0.93
N ILE A 100 -8.86 -7.49 -0.57
CA ILE A 100 -9.67 -6.61 -1.40
C ILE A 100 -8.99 -6.35 -2.75
N THR A 101 -7.67 -6.09 -2.76
CA THR A 101 -6.93 -5.93 -4.01
C THR A 101 -7.01 -7.17 -4.88
N LEU A 102 -6.82 -8.38 -4.33
CA LEU A 102 -6.95 -9.61 -5.11
C LEU A 102 -8.35 -9.77 -5.69
N LEU A 103 -9.40 -9.53 -4.90
CA LEU A 103 -10.78 -9.60 -5.38
C LEU A 103 -11.05 -8.61 -6.51
N VAL A 104 -10.56 -7.37 -6.39
CA VAL A 104 -10.67 -6.36 -7.45
C VAL A 104 -9.91 -6.79 -8.70
N VAL A 105 -8.71 -7.37 -8.55
CA VAL A 105 -7.94 -7.91 -9.68
C VAL A 105 -8.73 -8.99 -10.39
N ILE A 106 -9.22 -9.99 -9.67
CA ILE A 106 -10.01 -11.11 -10.20
C ILE A 106 -11.23 -10.59 -10.97
N TYR A 107 -12.01 -9.69 -10.36
CA TYR A 107 -13.17 -9.10 -11.02
C TYR A 107 -12.80 -8.36 -12.31
N SER A 108 -11.69 -7.60 -12.26
CA SER A 108 -11.22 -6.78 -13.37
C SER A 108 -10.51 -7.56 -14.48
N LEU A 109 -10.31 -8.88 -14.32
CA LEU A 109 -9.78 -9.74 -15.40
C LEU A 109 -10.71 -9.70 -16.61
N ASP A 110 -12.02 -9.74 -16.39
CA ASP A 110 -13.03 -9.69 -17.46
C ASP A 110 -13.76 -8.34 -17.52
N HIS A 111 -13.67 -7.52 -16.47
CA HIS A 111 -14.43 -6.27 -16.33
C HIS A 111 -13.52 -5.04 -16.13
N VAL A 112 -12.59 -4.80 -17.07
CA VAL A 112 -11.79 -3.55 -17.05
C VAL A 112 -12.73 -2.37 -17.37
N PRO A 113 -12.82 -1.34 -16.52
CA PRO A 113 -13.76 -0.25 -16.78
C PRO A 113 -13.36 0.57 -18.03
N SER A 114 -14.35 1.25 -18.62
CA SER A 114 -14.12 2.20 -19.73
C SER A 114 -13.16 3.31 -19.30
N PRO A 115 -12.16 3.70 -20.11
CA PRO A 115 -12.01 3.46 -21.55
C PRO A 115 -11.17 2.23 -21.96
N GLY A 116 -10.93 1.26 -21.06
CA GLY A 116 -10.18 0.04 -21.40
C GLY A 116 -8.68 0.28 -21.52
N LYS A 117 -7.98 0.32 -20.38
CA LYS A 117 -6.52 0.51 -20.28
C LYS A 117 -5.92 -0.39 -19.20
N PRO A 118 -5.90 -1.72 -19.39
CA PRO A 118 -5.57 -2.68 -18.34
C PRO A 118 -4.19 -2.44 -17.74
N LYS A 119 -3.16 -2.15 -18.55
CA LYS A 119 -1.81 -1.86 -18.06
C LYS A 119 -1.77 -0.73 -17.03
N ALA A 120 -2.42 0.40 -17.34
CA ALA A 120 -2.45 1.53 -16.42
C ALA A 120 -3.32 1.23 -15.19
N PHE A 121 -4.47 0.59 -15.39
CA PHE A 121 -5.40 0.23 -14.31
C PHE A 121 -4.74 -0.69 -13.27
N PHE A 122 -4.20 -1.83 -13.71
CA PHE A 122 -3.58 -2.81 -12.81
C PHE A 122 -2.29 -2.27 -12.18
N SER A 123 -1.50 -1.47 -12.91
CA SER A 123 -0.32 -0.83 -12.32
C SER A 123 -0.70 0.11 -11.17
N LEU A 124 -1.68 0.98 -11.39
CA LEU A 124 -2.15 1.90 -10.34
C LEU A 124 -2.79 1.14 -9.17
N LEU A 125 -3.52 0.06 -9.44
CA LEU A 125 -4.10 -0.79 -8.39
C LEU A 125 -3.02 -1.46 -7.53
N LEU A 126 -1.91 -1.93 -8.12
CA LEU A 126 -0.79 -2.49 -7.34
C LEU A 126 0.01 -1.42 -6.58
N VAL A 127 0.16 -0.20 -7.12
CA VAL A 127 0.76 0.93 -6.38
C VAL A 127 -0.13 1.32 -5.20
N LEU A 128 -1.45 1.38 -5.41
CA LEU A 128 -2.44 1.63 -4.37
C LEU A 128 -2.33 0.60 -3.25
N GLN A 129 -2.21 -0.68 -3.61
CA GLN A 129 -2.01 -1.78 -2.67
C GLN A 129 -0.77 -1.60 -1.81
N THR A 130 0.37 -1.19 -2.39
CA THR A 130 1.60 -0.88 -1.63
C THR A 130 1.37 0.28 -0.65
N GLY A 131 0.68 1.34 -1.06
CA GLY A 131 0.34 2.45 -0.17
C GLY A 131 -0.56 2.03 1.00
N MET A 132 -1.62 1.25 0.72
CA MET A 132 -2.54 0.77 1.75
C MET A 132 -1.84 -0.15 2.75
N ALA A 133 -1.11 -1.15 2.26
CA ALA A 133 -0.38 -2.10 3.08
C ALA A 133 0.67 -1.38 3.97
N GLY A 134 1.43 -0.46 3.38
CA GLY A 134 2.43 0.34 4.10
C GLY A 134 1.84 1.23 5.19
N THR A 135 0.67 1.82 4.93
CA THR A 135 -0.04 2.69 5.89
C THR A 135 -0.37 1.94 7.18
N PHE A 136 -0.75 0.66 7.10
CA PHE A 136 -1.13 -0.12 8.28
C PHE A 136 0.06 -0.67 9.06
N ILE A 137 1.26 -0.74 8.48
CA ILE A 137 2.44 -1.27 9.18
C ILE A 137 3.40 -0.17 9.67
N ALA A 138 3.24 1.07 9.20
CA ALA A 138 4.12 2.17 9.55
C ALA A 138 3.96 2.61 11.01
N GLN A 139 5.08 2.70 11.73
CA GLN A 139 5.14 3.12 13.13
C GLN A 139 5.81 4.50 13.31
N ASP A 140 6.43 5.02 12.25
CA ASP A 140 6.96 6.39 12.17
C ASP A 140 5.93 7.30 11.48
N LEU A 141 5.66 8.48 12.05
CA LEU A 141 4.63 9.42 11.54
C LEU A 141 4.94 9.91 10.12
N ILE A 142 6.21 10.12 9.79
CA ILE A 142 6.62 10.57 8.45
C ILE A 142 6.52 9.40 7.47
N LEU A 143 6.91 8.19 7.87
CA LEU A 143 6.73 7.00 7.05
C LEU A 143 5.25 6.72 6.77
N PHE A 144 4.40 6.83 7.79
CA PHE A 144 2.94 6.76 7.66
C PHE A 144 2.44 7.79 6.65
N PHE A 145 2.86 9.06 6.79
CA PHE A 145 2.49 10.13 5.86
C PHE A 145 2.87 9.79 4.41
N VAL A 146 4.07 9.24 4.18
CA VAL A 146 4.52 8.86 2.83
C VAL A 146 3.64 7.77 2.23
N PHE A 147 3.33 6.70 2.97
CA PHE A 147 2.43 5.66 2.48
C PHE A 147 1.00 6.16 2.28
N PHE A 148 0.52 7.03 3.16
CA PHE A 148 -0.79 7.65 3.06
C PHE A 148 -0.91 8.51 1.80
N GLU A 149 0.09 9.34 1.50
CA GLU A 149 0.15 10.12 0.26
C GLU A 149 0.34 9.25 -0.98
N LEU A 150 1.03 8.11 -0.85
CA LEU A 150 1.16 7.15 -1.95
C LEU A 150 -0.19 6.58 -2.38
N VAL A 151 -1.17 6.45 -1.49
CA VAL A 151 -2.55 6.02 -1.82
C VAL A 151 -3.29 7.09 -2.63
N LEU A 152 -3.04 8.37 -2.34
CA LEU A 152 -3.73 9.50 -2.95
C LEU A 152 -3.52 9.55 -4.48
N LEU A 153 -2.27 9.37 -4.92
CA LEU A 153 -1.89 9.54 -6.33
C LEU A 153 -2.57 8.50 -7.26
N PRO A 154 -2.54 7.19 -6.98
CA PRO A 154 -3.29 6.21 -7.75
C PRO A 154 -4.79 6.44 -7.72
N MET A 155 -5.35 6.77 -6.56
CA MET A 155 -6.79 7.04 -6.42
C MET A 155 -7.23 8.21 -7.29
N PHE A 156 -6.45 9.30 -7.34
CA PHE A 156 -6.72 10.43 -8.21
C PHE A 156 -6.87 10.00 -9.68
N PHE A 157 -5.90 9.23 -10.20
CA PHE A 157 -5.97 8.73 -11.58
C PHE A 157 -7.06 7.68 -11.80
N MET A 158 -7.26 6.78 -10.83
CA MET A 158 -8.29 5.75 -10.91
C MET A 158 -9.68 6.37 -11.01
N ILE A 159 -9.98 7.34 -10.15
CA ILE A 159 -11.22 8.12 -10.19
C ILE A 159 -11.29 8.89 -11.51
N GLY A 160 -10.25 9.65 -11.88
CA GLY A 160 -10.29 10.54 -13.04
C GLY A 160 -10.42 9.83 -14.39
N VAL A 161 -9.86 8.63 -14.54
CA VAL A 161 -9.84 7.87 -15.80
C VAL A 161 -10.92 6.79 -15.86
N TRP A 162 -11.22 6.09 -14.76
CA TRP A 162 -12.17 4.96 -14.73
C TRP A 162 -13.41 5.20 -13.85
N GLY A 163 -13.51 6.36 -13.21
CA GLY A 163 -14.69 6.74 -12.44
C GLY A 163 -15.93 6.96 -13.30
N GLY A 164 -17.08 7.13 -12.64
CA GLY A 164 -18.38 7.34 -13.29
C GLY A 164 -18.59 8.76 -13.85
N GLU A 165 -19.83 9.22 -13.81
CA GLU A 165 -20.18 10.57 -14.26
C GLU A 165 -19.42 11.63 -13.47
N GLN A 166 -19.04 12.72 -14.15
CA GLN A 166 -18.26 13.83 -13.56
C GLN A 166 -16.92 13.40 -12.92
N ARG A 167 -16.35 12.26 -13.34
CA ARG A 167 -15.08 11.71 -12.84
C ARG A 167 -13.92 12.71 -12.68
N GLN A 168 -13.76 13.65 -13.61
CA GLN A 168 -12.72 14.67 -13.52
C GLN A 168 -12.94 15.58 -12.30
N TYR A 169 -14.16 16.10 -12.14
CA TYR A 169 -14.53 16.92 -11.01
C TYR A 169 -14.40 16.16 -9.67
N ALA A 170 -14.87 14.91 -9.64
CA ALA A 170 -14.74 14.04 -8.47
C ALA A 170 -13.27 13.79 -8.09
N SER A 171 -12.40 13.50 -9.06
CA SER A 171 -10.97 13.26 -8.82
C SER A 171 -10.26 14.50 -8.26
N ILE A 172 -10.53 15.69 -8.82
CA ILE A 172 -9.95 16.95 -8.34
C ILE A 172 -10.43 17.26 -6.93
N LYS A 173 -11.73 17.09 -6.65
CA LYS A 173 -12.26 17.27 -5.29
C LYS A 173 -11.62 16.30 -4.30
N PHE A 174 -11.62 15.01 -4.60
CA PHE A 174 -10.99 13.99 -3.75
C PHE A 174 -9.54 14.38 -3.43
N PHE A 175 -8.76 14.72 -4.46
CA PHE A 175 -7.38 15.12 -4.29
C PHE A 175 -7.23 16.38 -3.44
N LEU A 176 -7.99 17.44 -3.71
CA LEU A 176 -7.89 18.70 -2.96
C LEU A 176 -8.30 18.56 -1.49
N TYR A 177 -9.41 17.88 -1.21
CA TYR A 177 -9.88 17.69 0.17
C TYR A 177 -8.91 16.84 0.97
N THR A 178 -8.42 15.74 0.40
CA THR A 178 -7.48 14.87 1.11
C THR A 178 -6.11 15.51 1.24
N MET A 179 -5.57 16.15 0.19
CA MET A 179 -4.27 16.84 0.24
C MET A 179 -4.27 18.00 1.25
N PHE A 180 -5.38 18.75 1.34
CA PHE A 180 -5.53 19.79 2.36
C PHE A 180 -5.50 19.20 3.78
N GLY A 181 -6.22 18.09 4.01
CA GLY A 181 -6.18 17.36 5.28
C GLY A 181 -4.78 16.86 5.61
N SER A 182 -4.08 16.28 4.62
CA SER A 182 -2.71 15.81 4.76
C SER A 182 -1.72 16.94 5.09
N ALA A 183 -1.89 18.13 4.50
CA ALA A 183 -1.06 19.29 4.82
C ALA A 183 -1.18 19.68 6.30
N LEU A 184 -2.41 19.69 6.85
CA LEU A 184 -2.64 19.92 8.27
C LEU A 184 -2.05 18.81 9.15
N MET A 185 -2.18 17.55 8.71
CA MET A 185 -1.58 16.40 9.38
C MET A 185 -0.05 16.52 9.45
N LEU A 186 0.60 16.91 8.36
CA LEU A 186 2.05 17.11 8.32
C LEU A 186 2.50 18.22 9.29
N ILE A 187 1.77 19.34 9.34
CA ILE A 187 2.03 20.42 10.31
C ILE A 187 1.91 19.90 11.74
N ALA A 188 0.89 19.08 12.04
CA ALA A 188 0.72 18.48 13.36
C ALA A 188 1.87 17.53 13.72
N PHE A 189 2.34 16.70 12.78
CA PHE A 189 3.49 15.82 12.99
C PHE A 189 4.77 16.59 13.27
N LEU A 190 5.03 17.66 12.52
CA LEU A 190 6.17 18.55 12.77
C LEU A 190 6.05 19.24 14.14
N ALA A 191 4.86 19.72 14.52
CA ALA A 191 4.64 20.32 15.82
C ALA A 191 4.89 19.34 16.98
N LEU A 192 4.44 18.08 16.85
CA LEU A 192 4.75 17.03 17.80
C LEU A 192 6.26 16.74 17.85
N PHE A 193 6.90 16.58 16.70
CA PHE A 193 8.34 16.36 16.59
C PHE A 193 9.15 17.45 17.31
N PHE A 194 8.85 18.73 17.07
CA PHE A 194 9.55 19.83 17.74
C PHE A 194 9.28 19.90 19.24
N LYS A 195 8.14 19.36 19.72
CA LYS A 195 7.78 19.36 21.14
C LYS A 195 8.37 18.18 21.91
N THR A 196 8.39 16.98 21.33
CA THR A 196 8.79 15.75 22.03
C THR A 196 10.16 15.22 21.61
N GLY A 197 10.68 15.63 20.45
CA GLY A 197 12.02 15.31 19.97
C GLY A 197 12.10 14.16 18.99
#